data_AF-A0A518BLG5-F1
#
_entry.id   AF-A0A518BLG5-F1
#
_cell.length_a   1.000
_cell.length_b   1.000
_cell.length_c   1.000
_cell.angle_alpha   90.00
_cell.angle_beta   90.00
_cell.angle_gamma   90.00
#
_symmetry.space_group_name_H-M   'P 1'
#
loop_
_entity.id
_entity.type
_entity.pdbx_description
1 polymer ?
#
loop_
_entity_poly.entity_id
_entity_poly.type
_entity_poly.pdbx_seq_one_letter_code
_entity_poly.pdbx_strand_id
1 'polypeptide(L)'
;MPASVKLSQEFEGELVVLFVESQNTPQPEAERFVYERGWMAGNGLWTHERPCSSGSGTLPSCVLLGIDGKVLMKGNPGSIKSDLEDAIADQIDLAKELPEGAPSSAKKAWKAFAERDYMDALDGLAKIEAKGREDAAGAAQLRAQVEAKIDLELARIDRLLELGYPLDALVLATELDGLLAEHPTFGPRAAAALAMFEAEDLQPELEAAQAFDKIYAKVREDGVDDSRKKLEKFAEKYAGSKAAERASHLASIAKD
;
A
#
# COMPACT_ATOMS: atom_id res chain seq x y z
N MET A 1 8.57 15.26 14.07
CA MET A 1 8.23 14.12 13.19
C MET A 1 8.38 12.85 14.02
N PRO A 2 7.33 12.05 14.20
CA PRO A 2 7.42 10.77 14.90
C PRO A 2 8.54 9.91 14.30
N ALA A 3 9.31 9.19 15.12
CA ALA A 3 10.36 8.29 14.63
C ALA A 3 9.81 7.29 13.60
N SER A 4 8.56 6.86 13.77
CA SER A 4 7.85 5.96 12.87
C SER A 4 7.59 6.53 11.47
N VAL A 5 7.56 7.86 11.29
CA VAL A 5 7.47 8.45 9.93
C VAL A 5 8.80 8.22 9.19
N LYS A 6 9.93 8.37 9.89
CA LYS A 6 11.24 8.07 9.29
C LYS A 6 11.36 6.59 8.93
N LEU A 7 10.91 5.69 9.81
CA LEU A 7 10.87 4.25 9.51
C LEU A 7 10.01 3.94 8.27
N SER A 8 8.85 4.59 8.13
CA SER A 8 8.00 4.40 6.94
C SER A 8 8.62 4.88 5.63
N GLN A 9 9.57 5.83 5.71
CA GLN A 9 10.31 6.34 4.57
C GLN A 9 11.54 5.49 4.27
N GLU A 10 12.24 5.04 5.31
CA GLU A 10 13.44 4.20 5.21
C GLU A 10 13.14 2.83 4.62
N PHE A 11 12.01 2.23 5.01
CA PHE A 11 11.55 0.92 4.55
C PHE A 11 10.35 1.03 3.60
N GLU A 12 10.35 2.04 2.73
CA GLU A 12 9.29 2.25 1.74
C GLU A 12 9.04 0.99 0.88
N GLY A 13 7.77 0.58 0.79
CA GLY A 13 7.36 -0.64 0.07
C GLY A 13 7.50 -1.94 0.86
N GLU A 14 8.29 -1.96 1.94
CA GLU A 14 8.52 -3.15 2.79
C GLU A 14 7.85 -3.02 4.17
N LEU A 15 7.60 -1.79 4.65
CA LEU A 15 6.94 -1.50 5.92
C LEU A 15 5.72 -0.59 5.72
N VAL A 16 4.58 -1.01 6.28
CA VAL A 16 3.40 -0.15 6.43
C VAL A 16 3.30 0.31 7.87
N VAL A 17 3.25 1.64 8.07
CA VAL A 17 3.07 2.25 9.39
C VAL A 17 1.66 2.82 9.48
N LEU A 18 0.89 2.34 10.46
CA LEU A 18 -0.44 2.85 10.76
C LEU A 18 -0.41 3.69 12.04
N PHE A 19 -0.62 4.99 11.89
CA PHE A 19 -0.80 5.94 12.98
C PHE A 19 -2.26 5.93 13.43
N VAL A 20 -2.47 5.59 14.70
CA VAL A 20 -3.81 5.47 15.28
C VAL A 20 -4.04 6.62 16.25
N GLU A 21 -5.08 7.43 15.99
CA GLU A 21 -5.59 8.40 16.95
C GLU A 21 -6.28 7.65 18.10
N SER A 22 -5.83 7.89 19.33
CA SER A 22 -6.33 7.17 20.52
C SER A 22 -6.74 8.08 21.67
N GLN A 23 -6.74 9.41 21.46
CA GLN A 23 -7.14 10.41 22.45
C GLN A 23 -8.57 10.91 22.22
N ASN A 24 -9.26 10.38 21.20
CA ASN A 24 -10.61 10.77 20.77
C ASN A 24 -10.66 12.22 20.25
N THR A 25 -9.56 12.68 19.67
CA THR A 25 -9.52 13.93 18.92
C THR A 25 -10.45 13.82 17.70
N PRO A 26 -11.39 14.76 17.49
CA PRO A 26 -12.26 14.74 16.32
C PRO A 26 -11.46 14.60 15.02
N GLN A 27 -11.97 13.81 14.08
CA GLN A 27 -11.24 13.49 12.86
C GLN A 27 -10.75 14.72 12.07
N PRO A 28 -11.57 15.76 11.84
CA PRO A 28 -11.10 16.97 11.14
C PRO A 28 -9.92 17.66 11.84
N GLU A 29 -9.94 17.71 13.17
CA GLU A 29 -8.87 18.34 13.97
C GLU A 29 -7.59 17.52 13.92
N ALA A 30 -7.70 16.20 14.04
CA ALA A 30 -6.56 15.28 13.96
C ALA A 30 -5.92 15.33 12.56
N GLU A 31 -6.72 15.23 11.50
CA GLU A 31 -6.23 15.26 10.12
C GLU A 31 -5.53 16.59 9.79
N ARG A 32 -6.17 17.71 10.14
CA ARG A 32 -5.60 19.05 9.98
C ARG A 32 -4.25 19.17 10.69
N PHE A 33 -4.15 18.68 11.92
CA PHE A 33 -2.89 18.68 12.67
C PHE A 33 -1.79 17.89 11.94
N VAL A 34 -2.11 16.74 11.35
CA VAL A 34 -1.12 15.93 10.60
C VAL A 34 -0.63 16.68 9.35
N TYR A 35 -1.52 17.37 8.64
CA TYR A 35 -1.14 18.25 7.51
C TYR A 35 -0.29 19.45 7.96
N GLU A 36 -0.67 20.17 9.03
CA GLU A 36 0.12 21.29 9.59
C GLU A 36 1.54 20.87 9.99
N ARG A 37 1.72 19.58 10.33
CA ARG A 37 3.02 19.03 10.72
C ARG A 37 3.84 18.46 9.56
N GLY A 38 3.28 18.45 8.34
CA GLY A 38 3.90 17.84 7.16
C GLY A 38 4.06 16.32 7.27
N TRP A 39 3.24 15.66 8.10
CA TRP A 39 3.37 14.21 8.33
C TRP A 39 2.57 13.35 7.34
N MET A 40 1.70 13.98 6.53
CA MET A 40 1.00 13.35 5.40
C MET A 40 1.90 13.17 4.16
N ALA A 41 3.15 13.66 4.18
CA ALA A 41 4.09 13.56 3.07
C ALA A 41 4.78 12.19 2.94
N GLY A 42 4.59 11.27 3.89
CA GLY A 42 5.17 9.92 3.87
C GLY A 42 4.15 8.81 3.62
N ASN A 43 4.60 7.56 3.67
CA ASN A 43 3.80 6.36 3.41
C ASN A 43 3.01 5.85 4.64
N GLY A 44 2.95 6.66 5.69
CA GLY A 44 2.18 6.35 6.88
C GLY A 44 0.68 6.53 6.62
N LEU A 45 -0.12 5.56 7.07
CA LEU A 45 -1.57 5.64 7.08
C LEU A 45 -2.04 6.22 8.42
N TRP A 46 -3.11 7.00 8.41
CA TRP A 46 -3.68 7.62 9.61
C TRP A 46 -5.12 7.13 9.79
N THR A 47 -5.50 6.77 11.01
CA THR A 47 -6.83 6.24 11.29
C THR A 47 -7.29 6.51 12.71
N HIS A 48 -8.60 6.51 12.91
CA HIS A 48 -9.26 6.46 14.22
C HIS A 48 -9.65 5.02 14.62
N GLU A 49 -9.55 4.07 13.68
CA GLU A 49 -9.80 2.66 13.95
C GLU A 49 -8.64 2.06 14.76
N ARG A 50 -8.96 1.19 15.72
CA ARG A 50 -7.99 0.55 16.61
C ARG A 50 -7.88 -0.93 16.26
N PRO A 51 -7.10 -1.31 15.24
CA PRO A 51 -7.07 -2.68 14.73
C PRO A 51 -6.41 -3.66 15.71
N CYS A 52 -5.59 -3.16 16.64
CA CYS A 52 -4.87 -3.96 17.62
C CYS A 52 -4.89 -3.27 18.98
N SER A 53 -5.01 -4.06 20.04
CA SER A 53 -4.75 -3.58 21.39
C SER A 53 -3.25 -3.55 21.65
N SER A 54 -2.71 -2.37 21.95
CA SER A 54 -1.33 -2.22 22.40
C SER A 54 -1.11 -2.72 23.84
N GLY A 55 -2.19 -2.88 24.61
CA GLY A 55 -2.13 -3.22 26.04
C GLY A 55 -1.53 -2.12 26.93
N SER A 56 -1.13 -0.99 26.35
CA SER A 56 -0.56 0.15 27.07
C SER A 56 -1.65 1.13 27.51
N GLY A 57 -1.57 1.60 28.76
CA GLY A 57 -2.37 2.74 29.24
C GLY A 57 -1.73 4.10 28.97
N THR A 58 -0.55 4.13 28.35
CA THR A 58 0.23 5.36 28.10
C THR A 58 0.55 5.52 26.61
N LEU A 59 0.66 6.78 26.19
CA LEU A 59 1.08 7.17 24.85
C LEU A 59 2.50 7.78 24.87
N PRO A 60 3.27 7.65 23.77
CA PRO A 60 2.97 6.84 22.59
C PRO A 60 3.12 5.34 22.88
N SER A 61 2.41 4.51 22.11
CA SER A 61 2.55 3.06 22.13
C SER A 61 2.44 2.48 20.72
N CYS A 62 3.16 1.40 20.44
CA CYS A 62 3.13 0.71 19.16
C CYS A 62 2.90 -0.80 19.33
N VAL A 63 2.50 -1.43 18.24
CA VAL A 63 2.42 -2.88 18.04
C VAL A 63 3.13 -3.17 16.73
N LEU A 64 4.12 -4.08 16.73
CA LEU A 64 4.72 -4.60 15.51
C LEU A 64 4.01 -5.91 15.15
N LEU A 65 3.53 -5.99 13.91
CA LEU A 65 3.01 -7.21 13.31
C LEU A 65 4.08 -7.80 12.38
N GLY A 66 4.27 -9.11 12.45
CA GLY A 66 5.14 -9.84 11.54
C GLY A 66 4.49 -10.09 10.18
N ILE A 67 5.26 -10.66 9.26
CA ILE A 67 4.79 -10.98 7.89
C ILE A 67 3.65 -12.01 7.87
N ASP A 68 3.49 -12.75 8.96
CA ASP A 68 2.42 -13.72 9.19
C ASP A 68 1.18 -13.11 9.89
N GLY A 69 1.20 -11.80 10.15
CA GLY A 69 0.15 -11.05 10.84
C GLY A 69 0.13 -11.24 12.36
N LYS A 70 1.07 -11.99 12.95
CA LYS A 70 1.15 -12.15 14.40
C LYS A 70 1.82 -10.95 15.05
N VAL A 71 1.42 -10.67 16.29
CA VAL A 71 2.10 -9.66 17.10
C VAL A 71 3.49 -10.16 17.48
N LEU A 72 4.53 -9.43 17.07
CA LEU A 72 5.91 -9.70 17.45
C LEU A 72 6.29 -8.96 18.73
N MET A 73 5.90 -7.68 18.81
CA MET A 73 6.23 -6.85 19.98
C MET A 73 5.18 -5.77 20.22
N LYS A 74 5.14 -5.27 21.46
CA LYS A 74 4.35 -4.11 21.89
C LYS A 74 5.18 -3.27 22.84
N GLY A 75 5.01 -1.95 22.83
CA GLY A 75 5.70 -1.11 23.80
C GLY A 75 5.59 0.38 23.51
N ASN A 76 6.34 1.17 24.27
CA ASN A 76 6.57 2.57 23.96
C ASN A 76 7.69 2.63 22.90
N PRO A 77 7.44 3.18 21.70
CA PRO A 77 8.42 3.17 20.60
C PRO A 77 9.72 3.91 20.92
N GLY A 78 9.71 4.84 21.89
CA GLY A 78 10.93 5.49 22.37
C GLY A 78 11.80 4.60 23.25
N SER A 79 11.19 3.64 23.97
CA SER A 79 11.90 2.72 24.87
C SER A 79 12.40 1.46 24.18
N ILE A 80 11.73 1.00 23.12
CA ILE A 80 12.06 -0.23 22.39
C ILE A 80 12.67 0.04 21.00
N LYS A 81 13.27 1.22 20.80
CA LYS A 81 13.64 1.70 19.47
C LYS A 81 14.56 0.72 18.72
N SER A 82 15.67 0.29 19.34
CA SER A 82 16.64 -0.62 18.71
C SER A 82 15.98 -1.96 18.39
N ASP A 83 15.34 -2.58 19.38
CA ASP A 83 14.65 -3.86 19.20
C ASP A 83 13.57 -3.80 18.11
N LEU A 84 12.91 -2.65 17.95
CA LEU A 84 11.91 -2.42 16.91
C LEU A 84 12.56 -2.34 15.52
N GLU A 85 13.66 -1.60 15.37
CA GLU A 85 14.42 -1.49 14.12
C GLU A 85 14.99 -2.87 13.71
N ASP A 86 15.59 -3.60 14.65
CA ASP A 86 16.12 -4.95 14.42
C ASP A 86 15.01 -5.93 14.02
N ALA A 87 13.87 -5.93 14.73
CA ALA A 87 12.75 -6.81 14.40
C ALA A 87 12.10 -6.48 13.04
N ILE A 88 12.08 -5.21 12.62
CA ILE A 88 11.62 -4.83 11.28
C ILE A 88 12.56 -5.40 10.21
N ALA A 89 13.87 -5.20 10.37
CA ALA A 89 14.86 -5.72 9.44
C ALA A 89 14.78 -7.25 9.30
N ASP A 90 14.68 -7.97 10.43
CA ASP A 90 14.54 -9.42 10.45
C ASP A 90 13.30 -9.90 9.68
N GLN A 91 12.17 -9.18 9.79
CA GLN A 91 10.94 -9.53 9.05
C GLN A 91 11.04 -9.24 7.56
N ILE A 92 11.74 -8.17 7.18
CA ILE A 92 12.00 -7.84 5.78
C ILE A 92 12.89 -8.91 5.12
N ASP A 93 13.92 -9.36 5.83
CA ASP A 93 14.78 -10.44 5.36
C ASP A 93 14.02 -11.78 5.30
N LEU A 94 13.19 -12.07 6.31
CA LEU A 94 12.35 -13.26 6.33
C LEU A 94 11.35 -13.30 5.16
N ALA A 95 10.82 -12.14 4.73
CA ALA A 95 9.92 -12.07 3.58
C ALA A 95 10.59 -12.52 2.26
N LYS A 96 11.92 -12.40 2.17
CA LYS A 96 12.73 -12.80 1.01
C LYS A 96 13.14 -14.27 1.08
N GLU A 97 13.08 -14.86 2.27
CA GLU A 97 13.41 -16.27 2.49
C GLU A 97 12.29 -17.20 2.04
N LEU A 98 12.68 -18.42 1.66
CA LEU A 98 11.71 -19.46 1.31
C LEU A 98 10.84 -19.78 2.55
N PRO A 99 9.50 -19.85 2.42
CA PRO A 99 8.62 -20.11 3.55
C PRO A 99 8.99 -21.39 4.30
N GLU A 100 8.84 -21.39 5.61
CA GLU A 100 9.12 -22.56 6.43
C GLU A 100 8.28 -23.77 5.97
N GLY A 101 8.94 -24.92 5.81
CA GLY A 101 8.30 -26.15 5.34
C GLY A 101 8.14 -26.26 3.82
N ALA A 102 8.49 -25.22 3.05
CA ALA A 102 8.51 -25.32 1.60
C ALA A 102 9.72 -26.13 1.08
N PRO A 103 9.58 -26.80 -0.07
CA PRO A 103 10.65 -27.64 -0.62
C PRO A 103 11.85 -26.79 -1.06
N SER A 104 13.06 -27.19 -0.65
CA SER A 104 14.30 -26.45 -0.97
C SER A 104 14.54 -26.27 -2.47
N SER A 105 14.02 -27.17 -3.29
CA SER A 105 14.06 -27.08 -4.75
C SER A 105 13.32 -25.86 -5.31
N ALA A 106 12.37 -25.28 -4.56
CA ALA A 106 11.62 -24.09 -4.93
C ALA A 106 12.36 -22.77 -4.65
N LYS A 107 13.53 -22.79 -3.99
CA LYS A 107 14.25 -21.57 -3.58
C LYS A 107 14.50 -20.57 -4.71
N LYS A 108 14.84 -21.06 -5.92
CA LYS A 108 15.05 -20.19 -7.08
C LYS A 108 13.76 -19.53 -7.57
N ALA A 109 12.67 -20.28 -7.61
CA ALA A 109 11.37 -19.76 -8.03
C ALA A 109 10.82 -18.75 -7.02
N TRP A 110 11.01 -19.02 -5.72
CA TRP A 110 10.65 -18.06 -4.67
C TRP A 110 11.46 -16.77 -4.74
N LYS A 111 12.76 -16.86 -5.05
CA LYS A 111 13.58 -15.67 -5.27
C LYS A 111 13.04 -14.81 -6.43
N ALA A 112 12.69 -15.44 -7.56
CA ALA A 112 12.07 -14.73 -8.68
C ALA A 112 10.77 -14.03 -8.26
N PHE A 113 9.93 -14.70 -7.46
CA PHE A 113 8.72 -14.11 -6.90
C PHE A 113 9.01 -12.88 -6.02
N ALA A 114 10.00 -12.96 -5.13
CA ALA A 114 10.41 -11.84 -4.28
C ALA A 114 10.94 -10.64 -5.08
N GLU A 115 11.46 -10.86 -6.29
CA GLU A 115 11.92 -9.83 -7.23
C GLU A 115 10.79 -9.34 -8.19
N ARG A 116 9.53 -9.75 -7.95
CA ARG A 116 8.35 -9.52 -8.82
C ARG A 116 8.47 -10.09 -10.23
N ASP A 117 9.37 -11.05 -10.45
CA ASP A 117 9.42 -11.84 -11.69
C ASP A 117 8.42 -13.00 -11.58
N TYR A 118 7.14 -12.67 -11.78
CA TYR A 118 6.03 -13.61 -11.65
C TYR A 118 6.12 -14.74 -12.67
N MET A 119 6.63 -14.48 -13.87
CA MET A 119 6.75 -15.47 -14.93
C MET A 119 7.75 -16.57 -14.55
N ASP A 120 8.98 -16.19 -14.19
CA ASP A 120 10.00 -17.17 -13.80
C ASP A 120 9.64 -17.90 -12.50
N ALA A 121 8.95 -17.24 -11.58
CA ALA A 121 8.43 -17.86 -10.37
C ALA A 121 7.42 -18.98 -10.67
N LEU A 122 6.39 -18.68 -11.45
CA LEU A 122 5.33 -19.63 -11.80
C LEU A 122 5.87 -20.79 -12.65
N ASP A 123 6.71 -20.49 -13.64
CA ASP A 123 7.37 -21.50 -14.47
C ASP A 123 8.29 -22.41 -13.66
N GLY A 124 9.06 -21.83 -12.73
CA GLY A 124 9.95 -22.55 -11.85
C GLY A 124 9.20 -23.55 -10.97
N LEU A 125 8.08 -23.13 -10.38
CA LEU A 125 7.22 -23.98 -9.56
C LEU A 125 6.53 -25.07 -10.38
N ALA A 126 5.98 -24.72 -11.56
CA ALA A 126 5.36 -25.69 -12.47
C ALA A 126 6.35 -26.79 -12.91
N LYS A 127 7.62 -26.45 -13.15
CA LYS A 127 8.69 -27.42 -13.48
C LYS A 127 9.00 -28.37 -12.31
N ILE A 128 8.83 -27.94 -11.07
CA ILE A 128 9.01 -28.81 -9.89
C ILE A 128 7.81 -29.74 -9.75
N GLU A 129 6.59 -29.22 -9.89
CA GLU A 129 5.35 -30.00 -9.90
C GLU A 129 5.39 -31.11 -10.95
N ALA A 130 5.76 -30.77 -12.19
CA ALA A 130 5.79 -31.71 -13.32
C ALA A 130 6.77 -32.88 -13.13
N LYS A 131 7.78 -32.75 -12.26
CA LYS A 131 8.70 -33.86 -11.94
C LYS A 131 8.03 -34.97 -11.12
N GLY A 132 6.89 -34.69 -10.47
CA GLY A 132 6.09 -35.68 -9.74
C GLY A 132 6.81 -36.37 -8.57
N ARG A 133 7.78 -35.69 -7.94
CA ARG A 133 8.55 -36.21 -6.79
C ARG A 133 7.98 -35.70 -5.46
N GLU A 134 8.67 -36.01 -4.36
CA GLU A 134 8.32 -35.60 -2.99
C GLU A 134 8.02 -34.08 -2.85
N ASP A 135 8.72 -33.24 -3.62
CA ASP A 135 8.55 -31.79 -3.60
C ASP A 135 7.32 -31.27 -4.37
N ALA A 136 6.65 -32.10 -5.19
CA ALA A 136 5.62 -31.63 -6.12
C ALA A 136 4.42 -31.00 -5.41
N ALA A 137 3.98 -31.57 -4.27
CA ALA A 137 2.86 -31.03 -3.51
C ALA A 137 3.20 -29.67 -2.87
N GLY A 138 4.43 -29.51 -2.36
CA GLY A 138 4.89 -28.25 -1.79
C GLY A 138 5.06 -27.15 -2.85
N ALA A 139 5.55 -27.50 -4.04
CA ALA A 139 5.62 -26.57 -5.16
C ALA A 139 4.22 -26.10 -5.62
N ALA A 140 3.25 -27.01 -5.69
CA ALA A 140 1.86 -26.65 -6.01
C ALA A 140 1.23 -25.70 -5.00
N GLN A 141 1.49 -25.90 -3.69
CA GLN A 141 1.02 -24.99 -2.65
C GLN A 141 1.66 -23.60 -2.77
N LEU A 142 2.96 -23.53 -3.03
CA LEU A 142 3.64 -22.26 -3.27
C LEU A 142 3.12 -21.56 -4.53
N ARG A 143 2.87 -22.30 -5.61
CA ARG A 143 2.34 -21.72 -6.85
C ARG A 143 0.98 -21.09 -6.62
N ALA A 144 0.08 -21.78 -5.90
CA ALA A 144 -1.21 -21.23 -5.53
C ALA A 144 -1.10 -19.96 -4.68
N GLN A 145 -0.08 -19.84 -3.82
CA GLN A 145 0.16 -18.59 -3.07
C GLN A 145 0.62 -17.45 -3.98
N VAL A 146 1.51 -17.71 -4.94
CA VAL A 146 1.94 -16.72 -5.93
C VAL A 146 0.75 -16.26 -6.79
N GLU A 147 -0.04 -17.20 -7.30
CA GLU A 147 -1.24 -16.93 -8.08
C GLU A 147 -2.24 -16.06 -7.29
N ALA A 148 -2.50 -16.40 -6.01
CA ALA A 148 -3.37 -15.62 -5.14
C ALA A 148 -2.85 -14.19 -4.87
N LYS A 149 -1.53 -14.00 -4.84
CA LYS A 149 -0.93 -12.66 -4.68
C LYS A 149 -1.11 -11.82 -5.96
N ILE A 150 -0.94 -12.41 -7.13
CA ILE A 150 -1.21 -11.74 -8.42
C ILE A 150 -2.69 -11.35 -8.50
N ASP A 151 -3.60 -12.24 -8.08
CA ASP A 151 -5.03 -11.94 -8.02
C ASP A 151 -5.35 -10.73 -7.12
N LEU A 152 -4.70 -10.64 -5.96
CA LEU A 152 -4.85 -9.51 -5.05
C LEU A 152 -4.32 -8.20 -5.67
N GLU A 153 -3.21 -8.24 -6.40
CA GLU A 153 -2.70 -7.03 -7.08
C GLU A 153 -3.63 -6.59 -8.21
N LEU A 154 -4.19 -7.51 -9.00
CA LEU A 154 -5.19 -7.18 -10.01
C LEU A 154 -6.47 -6.60 -9.38
N ALA A 155 -6.99 -7.22 -8.33
CA ALA A 155 -8.17 -6.72 -7.61
C ALA A 155 -7.94 -5.35 -6.95
N ARG A 156 -6.68 -5.01 -6.63
CA ARG A 156 -6.32 -3.71 -6.09
C ARG A 156 -6.55 -2.58 -7.09
N ILE A 157 -6.45 -2.83 -8.40
CA ILE A 157 -6.73 -1.82 -9.44
C ILE A 157 -8.18 -1.33 -9.30
N ASP A 158 -9.14 -2.25 -9.29
CA ASP A 158 -10.56 -1.93 -9.11
C ASP A 158 -10.79 -1.19 -7.79
N ARG A 159 -10.15 -1.65 -6.72
CA ARG A 159 -10.28 -1.01 -5.41
C ARG A 159 -9.76 0.43 -5.41
N LEU A 160 -8.66 0.71 -6.11
CA LEU A 160 -8.14 2.07 -6.25
C LEU A 160 -9.12 2.95 -7.03
N LEU A 161 -9.73 2.44 -8.10
CA LEU A 161 -10.78 3.17 -8.86
C LEU A 161 -12.03 3.43 -7.99
N GLU A 162 -12.48 2.45 -7.22
CA GLU A 162 -13.57 2.58 -6.25
C GLU A 162 -13.30 3.64 -5.19
N LEU A 163 -12.04 3.81 -4.80
CA LEU A 163 -11.62 4.83 -3.82
C LEU A 163 -11.24 6.17 -4.47
N GLY A 164 -11.30 6.26 -5.80
CA GLY A 164 -11.01 7.48 -6.54
C GLY A 164 -9.53 7.76 -6.74
N TYR A 165 -8.67 6.75 -6.73
CA TYR A 165 -7.23 6.87 -6.97
C TYR A 165 -6.87 6.34 -8.38
N PRO A 166 -7.37 6.97 -9.47
CA PRO A 166 -7.19 6.41 -10.81
C PRO A 166 -5.75 6.50 -11.31
N LEU A 167 -4.93 7.43 -10.81
CA LEU A 167 -3.51 7.52 -11.19
C LEU A 167 -2.71 6.36 -10.61
N ASP A 168 -2.90 6.06 -9.33
CA ASP A 168 -2.26 4.90 -8.69
C ASP A 168 -2.73 3.59 -9.34
N ALA A 169 -4.02 3.52 -9.69
CA ALA A 169 -4.59 2.38 -10.41
C ALA A 169 -3.96 2.21 -11.80
N LEU A 170 -3.77 3.30 -12.55
CA LEU A 170 -3.15 3.30 -13.88
C LEU A 170 -1.67 2.86 -13.82
N VAL A 171 -0.91 3.36 -12.83
CA VAL A 171 0.47 2.94 -12.60
C VAL A 171 0.54 1.43 -12.35
N LEU A 172 -0.29 0.93 -11.41
CA LEU A 172 -0.32 -0.49 -11.09
C LEU A 172 -0.76 -1.35 -12.30
N ALA A 173 -1.77 -0.92 -13.04
CA ALA A 173 -2.23 -1.63 -14.24
C ALA A 173 -1.14 -1.70 -15.31
N THR A 174 -0.41 -0.61 -15.54
CA THR A 174 0.71 -0.55 -16.50
C THR A 174 1.86 -1.48 -16.09
N GLU A 175 2.22 -1.48 -14.80
CA GLU A 175 3.23 -2.39 -14.28
C GLU A 175 2.84 -3.86 -14.45
N LEU A 176 1.62 -4.22 -14.05
CA LEU A 176 1.13 -5.60 -14.13
C LEU A 176 0.98 -6.08 -15.56
N ASP A 177 0.53 -5.23 -16.49
CA ASP A 177 0.47 -5.56 -17.92
C ASP A 177 1.88 -5.90 -18.44
N GLY A 178 2.88 -5.09 -18.11
CA GLY A 178 4.27 -5.36 -18.48
C GLY A 178 4.85 -6.64 -17.86
N LEU A 179 4.57 -6.91 -16.59
CA LEU A 179 5.10 -8.09 -15.87
C LEU A 179 4.41 -9.40 -16.27
N LEU A 180 3.15 -9.34 -16.72
CA LEU A 180 2.30 -10.51 -16.94
C LEU A 180 1.91 -10.71 -18.41
N ALA A 181 2.39 -9.86 -19.34
CA ALA A 181 1.99 -9.83 -20.75
C ALA A 181 1.90 -11.21 -21.41
N GLU A 182 2.90 -12.06 -21.19
CA GLU A 182 3.02 -13.39 -21.79
C GLU A 182 2.34 -14.50 -20.97
N HIS A 183 1.78 -14.20 -19.80
CA HIS A 183 1.13 -15.19 -18.95
C HIS A 183 -0.25 -15.57 -19.53
N PRO A 184 -0.56 -16.86 -19.79
CA PRO A 184 -1.79 -17.26 -20.47
C PRO A 184 -3.07 -16.90 -19.71
N THR A 185 -3.05 -16.98 -18.38
CA THR A 185 -4.20 -16.63 -17.52
C THR A 185 -4.24 -15.16 -17.10
N PHE A 186 -3.12 -14.63 -16.56
CA PHE A 186 -3.08 -13.28 -15.99
C PHE A 186 -2.78 -12.17 -17.01
N GLY A 187 -2.06 -12.45 -18.10
CA GLY A 187 -1.76 -11.45 -19.14
C GLY A 187 -3.01 -10.81 -19.73
N PRO A 188 -4.00 -11.60 -20.22
CA PRO A 188 -5.26 -11.04 -20.69
C PRO A 188 -6.02 -10.22 -19.65
N ARG A 189 -5.89 -10.56 -18.35
CA ARG A 189 -6.54 -9.83 -17.25
C ARG A 189 -5.86 -8.50 -16.95
N ALA A 190 -4.53 -8.49 -16.94
CA ALA A 190 -3.73 -7.27 -16.76
C ALA A 190 -3.95 -6.30 -17.94
N ALA A 191 -3.92 -6.81 -19.17
CA ALA A 191 -4.22 -6.04 -20.38
C ALA A 191 -5.65 -5.47 -20.35
N ALA A 192 -6.63 -6.27 -19.94
CA ALA A 192 -8.01 -5.80 -19.79
C ALA A 192 -8.13 -4.70 -18.73
N ALA A 193 -7.44 -4.84 -17.59
CA ALA A 193 -7.43 -3.82 -16.54
C ALA A 193 -6.79 -2.52 -17.01
N LEU A 194 -5.70 -2.57 -17.80
CA LEU A 194 -5.10 -1.39 -18.40
C LEU A 194 -6.02 -0.74 -19.45
N ALA A 195 -6.71 -1.53 -20.26
CA ALA A 195 -7.65 -1.03 -21.26
C ALA A 195 -8.86 -0.27 -20.67
N MET A 196 -9.21 -0.51 -19.40
CA MET A 196 -10.27 0.26 -18.72
C MET A 196 -9.95 1.77 -18.67
N PHE A 197 -8.66 2.14 -18.69
CA PHE A 197 -8.23 3.54 -18.69
C PHE A 197 -8.42 4.25 -20.03
N GLU A 198 -8.83 3.53 -21.08
CA GLU A 198 -9.24 4.11 -22.37
C GLU A 198 -10.74 4.43 -22.42
N ALA A 199 -11.51 3.99 -21.42
CA ALA A 199 -12.95 4.20 -21.39
C ALA A 199 -13.30 5.69 -21.22
N GLU A 200 -14.26 6.17 -22.02
CA GLU A 200 -14.65 7.59 -22.05
C GLU A 200 -15.22 8.08 -20.72
N ASP A 201 -15.88 7.20 -19.96
CA ASP A 201 -16.46 7.50 -18.66
C ASP A 201 -15.43 7.67 -17.54
N LEU A 202 -14.24 7.08 -17.69
CA LEU A 202 -13.14 7.22 -16.74
C LEU A 202 -12.26 8.46 -17.01
N GLN A 203 -12.27 9.01 -18.23
CA GLN A 203 -11.45 10.17 -18.60
C GLN A 203 -11.68 11.40 -17.69
N PRO A 204 -12.92 11.79 -17.34
CA PRO A 204 -13.14 12.94 -16.47
C PRO A 204 -12.51 12.78 -15.09
N GLU A 205 -12.55 11.57 -14.51
CA GLU A 205 -11.95 11.28 -13.20
C GLU A 205 -10.42 11.28 -13.28
N LEU A 206 -9.85 10.75 -14.37
CA LEU A 206 -8.40 10.81 -14.65
C LEU A 206 -7.92 12.27 -14.77
N GLU A 207 -8.59 13.09 -15.58
CA GLU A 207 -8.25 14.50 -15.75
C GLU A 207 -8.32 15.27 -14.42
N ALA A 208 -9.36 15.01 -13.63
CA ALA A 208 -9.51 15.60 -12.30
C ALA A 208 -8.36 15.16 -11.37
N ALA A 209 -8.03 13.86 -11.33
CA ALA A 209 -6.96 13.34 -10.50
C ALA A 209 -5.58 13.94 -10.87
N GLN A 210 -5.25 14.06 -12.16
CA GLN A 210 -4.01 14.70 -12.63
C GLN A 210 -3.92 16.17 -12.21
N ALA A 211 -5.03 16.89 -12.29
CA ALA A 211 -5.08 18.28 -11.87
C ALA A 211 -5.01 18.42 -10.34
N PHE A 212 -5.61 17.48 -9.59
CA PHE A 212 -5.58 17.44 -8.13
C PHE A 212 -4.19 17.14 -7.58
N ASP A 213 -3.45 16.21 -8.18
CA ASP A 213 -2.14 15.77 -7.69
C ASP A 213 -1.15 16.94 -7.48
N LYS A 214 -1.16 17.92 -8.39
CA LYS A 214 -0.35 19.14 -8.27
C LYS A 214 -0.72 20.03 -7.08
N ILE A 215 -2.01 20.08 -6.74
CA ILE A 215 -2.49 20.82 -5.56
C ILE A 215 -2.16 20.01 -4.30
N TYR A 216 -2.38 18.70 -4.36
CA TYR A 216 -2.16 17.78 -3.24
C TYR A 216 -0.69 17.71 -2.82
N ALA A 217 0.25 17.73 -3.79
CA ALA A 217 1.67 17.85 -3.50
C ALA A 217 1.98 19.08 -2.63
N LYS A 218 1.42 20.25 -2.96
CA LYS A 218 1.58 21.46 -2.15
C LYS A 218 0.90 21.36 -0.79
N VAL A 219 -0.27 20.74 -0.71
CA VAL A 219 -0.95 20.49 0.57
C VAL A 219 -0.10 19.62 1.50
N ARG A 220 0.63 18.63 0.97
CA ARG A 220 1.53 17.78 1.75
C ARG A 220 2.76 18.54 2.26
N GLU A 221 3.25 19.51 1.49
CA GLU A 221 4.44 20.30 1.81
C GLU A 221 4.15 21.50 2.72
N ASP A 222 3.18 22.33 2.32
CA ASP A 222 2.87 23.63 2.94
C ASP A 222 1.72 23.53 3.97
N GLY A 223 1.03 22.39 4.02
CA GLY A 223 -0.20 22.20 4.78
C GLY A 223 -1.44 22.66 4.01
N VAL A 224 -2.61 22.46 4.65
CA VAL A 224 -3.91 22.63 4.00
C VAL A 224 -4.38 24.09 3.90
N ASP A 225 -4.01 24.93 4.88
CA ASP A 225 -4.51 26.30 5.02
C ASP A 225 -4.16 27.18 3.80
N ASP A 226 -2.90 27.14 3.34
CA ASP A 226 -2.40 27.94 2.22
C ASP A 226 -3.01 27.54 0.86
N SER A 227 -3.61 26.34 0.80
CA SER A 227 -4.22 25.79 -0.40
C SER A 227 -5.74 25.85 -0.40
N ARG A 228 -6.40 26.28 0.69
CA ARG A 228 -7.87 26.29 0.83
C ARG A 228 -8.60 26.86 -0.39
N LYS A 229 -8.30 28.10 -0.79
CA LYS A 229 -8.96 28.76 -1.94
C LYS A 229 -8.73 28.04 -3.27
N LYS A 230 -7.60 27.33 -3.42
CA LYS A 230 -7.31 26.53 -4.62
C LYS A 230 -8.13 25.24 -4.59
N LEU A 231 -8.24 24.61 -3.42
CA LEU A 231 -9.05 23.41 -3.21
C LEU A 231 -10.54 23.67 -3.44
N GLU A 232 -11.08 24.79 -2.93
CA GLU A 232 -12.48 25.19 -3.17
C GLU A 232 -12.76 25.37 -4.67
N LYS A 233 -11.93 26.16 -5.37
CA LYS A 233 -12.06 26.36 -6.83
C LYS A 233 -11.89 25.07 -7.62
N PHE A 234 -11.01 24.18 -7.16
CA PHE A 234 -10.83 22.88 -7.77
C PHE A 234 -12.09 22.03 -7.65
N ALA A 235 -12.67 21.96 -6.44
CA ALA A 235 -13.88 21.20 -6.18
C ALA A 235 -15.07 21.69 -7.01
N GLU A 236 -15.22 23.00 -7.18
CA GLU A 236 -16.23 23.60 -8.07
C GLU A 236 -15.99 23.22 -9.55
N LYS A 237 -14.74 23.30 -10.02
CA LYS A 237 -14.38 23.04 -11.42
C LYS A 237 -14.61 21.58 -11.83
N TYR A 238 -14.30 20.63 -10.94
CA TYR A 238 -14.37 19.19 -11.21
C TYR A 238 -15.53 18.52 -10.44
N ALA A 239 -16.61 19.25 -10.19
CA ALA A 239 -17.77 18.76 -9.44
C ALA A 239 -18.27 17.42 -9.99
N GLY A 240 -18.51 16.46 -9.09
CA GLY A 240 -18.92 15.10 -9.44
C GLY A 240 -17.78 14.08 -9.55
N SER A 241 -16.51 14.52 -9.50
CA SER A 241 -15.35 13.62 -9.38
C SER A 241 -14.99 13.32 -7.92
N LYS A 242 -14.37 12.17 -7.66
CA LYS A 242 -13.86 11.83 -6.30
C LYS A 242 -12.66 12.70 -5.93
N ALA A 243 -11.88 13.14 -6.92
CA ALA A 243 -10.87 14.18 -6.71
C ALA A 243 -11.48 15.49 -6.16
N ALA A 244 -12.64 15.93 -6.67
CA ALA A 244 -13.34 17.11 -6.14
C ALA A 244 -13.89 16.90 -4.73
N GLU A 245 -14.40 15.70 -4.42
CA GLU A 245 -14.84 15.35 -3.06
C GLU A 245 -13.68 15.45 -2.05
N ARG A 246 -12.51 14.90 -2.39
CA ARG A 246 -11.30 15.02 -1.55
C ARG A 246 -10.85 16.47 -1.41
N ALA A 247 -10.87 17.25 -2.50
CA ALA A 247 -10.51 18.67 -2.44
C ALA A 247 -11.47 19.45 -1.53
N SER A 248 -12.77 19.18 -1.61
CA SER A 248 -13.79 19.79 -0.75
C SER A 248 -13.58 19.43 0.72
N HIS A 249 -13.28 18.17 1.01
CA HIS A 249 -12.94 17.71 2.36
C HIS A 249 -11.72 18.44 2.91
N LEU A 250 -10.62 18.48 2.14
CA LEU A 250 -9.40 19.21 2.55
C LEU A 250 -9.66 20.71 2.78
N ALA A 251 -10.45 21.35 1.92
CA ALA A 251 -10.82 22.74 2.12
C ALA A 251 -11.64 22.93 3.42
N SER A 252 -12.50 21.98 3.78
CA SER A 252 -13.34 22.05 4.97
C SER A 252 -12.57 21.94 6.30
N ILE A 253 -11.39 21.30 6.27
CA ILE A 253 -10.52 21.18 7.44
C ILE A 253 -9.48 22.31 7.51
N ALA A 254 -9.42 23.22 6.54
CA ALA A 254 -8.57 24.41 6.62
C ALA A 254 -9.14 25.45 7.59
N LYS A 255 -8.27 26.26 8.23
CA LYS A 255 -8.70 27.42 9.02
C LYS A 255 -9.33 28.50 8.12
N ASP A 256 -10.23 29.28 8.71
CA ASP A 256 -10.74 30.55 8.16
C ASP A 256 -9.67 31.65 8.12
#